data_AF-A0A7L1I295-F1
#
_entry.id   AF-A0A7L1I295-F1
#
_cell.length_a   1.000
_cell.length_b   1.000
_cell.length_c   1.000
_cell.angle_alpha   90.00
_cell.angle_beta   90.00
_cell.angle_gamma   90.00
#
_symmetry.space_group_name_H-M   'P 1'
#
loop_
_entity.id
_entity.type
_entity.pdbx_description
1 polymer ?
#
loop_
_entity_poly.entity_id
_entity_poly.type
_entity_poly.pdbx_seq_one_letter_code
_entity_poly.pdbx_strand_id
1 'polypeptide(L)'
;MKMQAEVIREGELEKRSDSLFQLWKKKLVVLTKDSLSLFPDGHKRAKGKELGFGSILKVDCVERTGNCWNASITMALIDFQNKRAIQDFKSRQEMEQAAGAQERRLARAP
;
A
#
# COMPACT_ATOMS: atom_id res chain seq x y z
N MET A 1 5.16 -0.84 21.95
CA MET A 1 4.10 0.09 21.48
C MET A 1 3.81 -0.22 20.02
N LYS A 2 2.56 -0.50 19.63
CA LYS A 2 2.20 -0.56 18.21
C LYS A 2 2.31 0.86 17.66
N MET A 3 3.31 1.12 16.83
CA MET A 3 3.44 2.38 16.11
C MET A 3 2.19 2.50 15.24
N GLN A 4 1.28 3.42 15.58
CA GLN A 4 0.08 3.61 14.79
C GLN A 4 0.52 4.14 13.42
N ALA A 5 0.21 3.41 12.35
CA ALA A 5 0.52 3.83 11.00
C ALA A 5 -0.14 5.19 10.73
N GLU A 6 0.61 6.11 10.11
CA GLU A 6 0.15 7.46 9.81
C GLU A 6 -1.06 7.42 8.87
N VAL A 7 -2.16 8.04 9.30
CA VAL A 7 -3.42 8.08 8.55
C VAL A 7 -3.37 9.24 7.56
N ILE A 8 -3.44 8.91 6.26
CA ILE A 8 -3.49 9.89 5.16
C ILE A 8 -4.92 10.44 5.02
N ARG A 9 -5.92 9.56 5.15
CA ARG A 9 -7.34 9.95 5.05
C ARG A 9 -8.22 8.96 5.79
N GLU A 10 -9.28 9.46 6.39
CA GLU A 10 -10.35 8.69 7.01
C GLU A 10 -11.72 9.24 6.61
N GLY A 11 -12.71 8.36 6.43
CA GLY A 11 -14.10 8.75 6.15
C GLY A 11 -14.92 7.66 5.46
N GLU A 12 -16.08 8.02 4.90
CA GLU A 12 -16.95 7.08 4.21
C GLU A 12 -16.55 6.88 2.74
N LEU A 13 -16.54 5.63 2.29
CA LEU A 13 -16.37 5.22 0.89
C LEU A 13 -17.46 4.22 0.51
N GLU A 14 -18.04 4.37 -0.68
CA GLU A 14 -18.94 3.37 -1.25
C GLU A 14 -18.14 2.25 -1.90
N LYS A 15 -18.35 1.03 -1.43
CA LYS A 15 -17.71 -0.17 -1.97
C LYS A 15 -18.75 -1.03 -2.69
N ARG A 16 -18.48 -1.37 -3.96
CA ARG A 16 -19.22 -2.39 -4.70
C ARG A 16 -18.83 -3.79 -4.24
N SER A 17 -19.81 -4.65 -3.97
CA SER A 17 -19.61 -6.08 -3.72
C SER A 17 -19.31 -6.85 -5.00
N ASP A 18 -18.66 -7.99 -4.87
CA ASP A 18 -18.34 -8.95 -5.92
C ASP A 18 -19.42 -10.04 -6.08
N SER A 19 -20.55 -9.92 -5.37
CA SER A 19 -21.67 -10.86 -5.47
C SER A 19 -22.51 -10.65 -6.75
N LEU A 20 -23.40 -11.60 -7.05
CA LEU A 20 -24.27 -11.58 -8.23
C LEU A 20 -25.06 -10.26 -8.39
N PHE A 21 -25.48 -9.66 -7.28
CA PHE A 21 -26.28 -8.43 -7.29
C PHE A 21 -25.45 -7.14 -7.31
N GLN A 22 -24.11 -7.20 -7.25
CA GLN A 22 -23.19 -6.05 -7.35
C GLN A 22 -23.61 -4.84 -6.49
N LEU A 23 -24.05 -5.10 -5.26
CA LEU A 23 -24.57 -4.08 -4.35
C LEU A 23 -23.48 -3.12 -3.88
N TRP A 24 -23.84 -1.85 -3.70
CA TRP A 24 -22.98 -0.80 -3.14
C TRP A 24 -23.28 -0.63 -1.66
N LYS A 25 -22.25 -0.57 -0.83
CA LYS A 25 -22.38 -0.32 0.61
C LYS A 25 -21.37 0.71 1.05
N LYS A 26 -21.81 1.68 1.87
CA LYS A 26 -20.92 2.59 2.58
C LYS A 26 -20.07 1.83 3.59
N LYS A 27 -18.81 2.20 3.68
CA LYS A 27 -17.83 1.67 4.64
C LYS A 27 -17.07 2.83 5.23
N LEU A 28 -16.79 2.77 6.53
CA LEU A 28 -15.73 3.61 7.08
C LEU A 28 -14.41 3.07 6.57
N VAL A 29 -13.59 3.96 6.06
CA VAL A 29 -12.31 3.65 5.44
C VAL A 29 -11.21 4.46 6.07
N VAL A 30 -10.09 3.79 6.33
CA VAL A 30 -8.85 4.40 6.80
C VAL A 30 -7.77 4.07 5.80
N LEU A 31 -7.19 5.11 5.21
CA LEU A 31 -6.08 5.04 4.26
C LEU A 31 -4.80 5.43 4.97
N THR A 32 -3.78 4.59 4.86
CA THR A 32 -2.42 4.85 5.34
C THR A 32 -1.44 4.81 4.17
N LYS A 33 -0.15 4.98 4.46
CA LYS A 33 0.93 4.84 3.45
C LYS A 33 1.08 3.41 2.94
N ASP A 34 0.64 2.42 3.70
CA ASP A 34 0.92 1.01 3.43
C ASP A 34 -0.34 0.18 3.17
N SER A 35 -1.53 0.67 3.54
CA SER A 35 -2.77 -0.10 3.40
C SER A 35 -4.04 0.74 3.35
N LEU A 36 -5.11 0.10 2.86
CA LEU A 36 -6.48 0.58 2.92
C LEU A 36 -7.32 -0.36 3.81
N SER A 37 -7.86 0.15 4.91
CA SER A 37 -8.71 -0.62 5.83
C SER A 37 -10.18 -0.24 5.66
N LEU A 38 -11.06 -1.24 5.53
CA LEU A 38 -12.51 -1.07 5.39
C LEU A 38 -13.26 -1.68 6.57
N PHE A 39 -14.09 -0.89 7.23
CA PHE A 39 -14.85 -1.30 8.42
C PHE A 39 -16.35 -1.42 8.08
N PRO A 40 -17.00 -2.54 8.47
CA PRO A 40 -18.32 -2.88 7.98
C PRO A 40 -19.43 -1.95 8.45
N ASP A 41 -19.35 -1.43 9.68
CA ASP A 41 -20.44 -0.74 10.39
C ASP A 41 -20.08 0.68 10.83
N GLY A 42 -19.15 1.35 10.14
CA GLY A 42 -18.78 2.72 10.48
C GLY A 42 -17.95 2.87 11.77
N HIS A 43 -17.60 1.75 12.43
CA HIS A 43 -16.87 1.75 13.69
C HIS A 43 -15.57 0.94 13.58
N LYS A 44 -14.45 1.51 14.03
CA LYS A 44 -13.13 0.83 14.12
C LYS A 44 -13.08 -0.36 15.09
N ARG A 45 -14.16 -0.60 15.86
CA ARG A 45 -14.23 -1.67 16.87
C ARG A 45 -14.47 -3.05 16.26
N ALA A 46 -15.05 -3.11 15.06
CA ALA A 46 -15.23 -4.37 14.33
C ALA A 46 -13.93 -4.75 13.60
N LYS A 47 -13.71 -6.05 13.37
CA LYS A 47 -12.59 -6.55 12.56
C LYS A 47 -12.74 -6.02 11.12
N GLY A 48 -11.95 -5.00 10.78
CA GLY A 48 -11.90 -4.43 9.44
C GLY A 48 -11.21 -5.38 8.45
N LYS A 49 -11.52 -5.21 7.16
CA LYS A 49 -10.76 -5.84 6.06
C LYS A 49 -9.64 -4.90 5.64
N GLU A 50 -8.41 -5.34 5.76
CA GLU A 50 -7.24 -4.59 5.31
C GLU A 50 -6.78 -5.06 3.93
N LEU A 51 -6.49 -4.10 3.06
CA LEU A 51 -5.86 -4.29 1.76
C LEU A 51 -4.47 -3.67 1.83
N GLY A 52 -3.45 -4.48 2.12
CA GLY A 52 -2.06 -4.04 2.13
C GLY A 52 -1.56 -3.78 0.71
N PHE A 53 -0.93 -2.62 0.49
CA PHE A 53 -0.47 -2.19 -0.83
C PHE A 53 0.55 -3.14 -1.45
N GLY A 54 1.34 -3.83 -0.63
CA GLY A 54 2.26 -4.87 -1.09
C GLY A 54 1.58 -6.03 -1.83
N SER A 55 0.29 -6.29 -1.56
CA SER A 55 -0.50 -7.36 -2.19
C SER A 55 -1.32 -6.90 -3.40
N ILE A 56 -1.35 -5.61 -3.70
CA ILE A 56 -2.14 -5.06 -4.80
C ILE A 56 -1.32 -5.17 -6.10
N LEU A 57 -1.83 -5.96 -7.04
CA LEU A 57 -1.18 -6.17 -8.35
C LEU A 57 -1.70 -5.22 -9.43
N LYS A 58 -2.97 -4.82 -9.35
CA LYS A 58 -3.63 -4.00 -10.37
C LYS A 58 -4.65 -3.08 -9.71
N VAL A 59 -4.72 -1.85 -10.21
CA VAL A 59 -5.80 -0.90 -9.94
C VAL A 59 -6.43 -0.51 -11.26
N ASP A 60 -7.73 -0.68 -11.36
CA ASP A 60 -8.51 -0.26 -12.52
C ASP A 60 -9.22 1.06 -12.21
N CYS A 61 -9.07 2.04 -13.11
CA CYS A 61 -9.81 3.29 -13.00
C CYS A 61 -11.22 3.09 -13.52
N VAL A 62 -12.18 3.03 -12.61
CA VAL A 62 -13.61 3.06 -12.94
C VAL A 62 -14.14 4.38 -12.39
N GLU A 63 -14.14 5.41 -13.22
CA GLU A 63 -14.79 6.68 -12.87
C GLU A 63 -16.28 6.45 -12.71
N ARG A 64 -16.81 6.72 -11.51
CA ARG A 64 -18.25 6.65 -11.29
C ARG A 64 -18.83 7.70 -10.37
N THR A 65 -18.04 8.60 -9.76
CA THR A 65 -18.62 9.63 -8.87
C THR A 65 -17.61 10.71 -8.49
N GLY A 66 -18.10 11.93 -8.20
CA GLY A 66 -17.32 13.10 -7.79
C GLY A 66 -16.69 13.04 -6.38
N ASN A 67 -16.35 11.84 -5.88
CA ASN A 67 -15.57 11.72 -4.65
C ASN A 67 -14.07 11.61 -4.98
N CYS A 68 -13.22 12.17 -4.13
CA CYS A 68 -11.76 12.19 -4.35
C CYS A 68 -11.04 11.00 -3.70
N TRP A 69 -11.74 9.93 -3.31
CA TRP A 69 -11.10 8.76 -2.70
C TRP A 69 -10.22 8.01 -3.70
N ASN A 70 -10.68 7.85 -4.94
CA ASN A 70 -9.90 7.20 -5.99
C ASN A 70 -8.54 7.88 -6.16
N ALA A 71 -8.51 9.21 -6.25
CA ALA A 71 -7.28 9.98 -6.36
C ALA A 71 -6.35 9.74 -5.15
N SER A 72 -6.87 9.80 -3.91
CA SER A 72 -6.05 9.58 -2.72
C SER A 72 -5.51 8.15 -2.60
N ILE A 73 -6.32 7.15 -2.91
CA ILE A 73 -5.89 5.74 -2.90
C ILE A 73 -4.82 5.51 -3.97
N THR A 74 -5.04 6.01 -5.18
CA THR A 74 -4.09 5.88 -6.29
C THR A 74 -2.77 6.58 -5.98
N MET A 75 -2.80 7.80 -5.45
CA MET A 75 -1.58 8.53 -5.08
C MET A 75 -0.79 7.80 -3.97
N ALA A 76 -1.48 7.30 -2.94
CA ALA A 76 -0.83 6.54 -1.88
C ALA A 76 -0.22 5.22 -2.38
N LEU A 77 -0.92 4.52 -3.28
CA LEU A 77 -0.42 3.27 -3.86
C LEU A 77 0.79 3.50 -4.77
N ILE A 78 0.77 4.54 -5.60
CA ILE A 78 1.90 4.92 -6.46
C ILE A 78 3.12 5.27 -5.59
N ASP A 79 2.93 6.09 -4.55
CA ASP A 79 4.01 6.45 -3.63
C ASP A 79 4.61 5.21 -2.94
N PHE A 80 3.77 4.29 -2.47
CA PHE A 80 4.21 3.02 -1.90
C PHE A 80 5.04 2.18 -2.89
N GLN A 81 4.55 2.00 -4.12
CA GLN A 81 5.24 1.22 -5.14
C GLN A 81 6.57 1.85 -5.55
N ASN A 82 6.60 3.18 -5.69
CA ASN A 82 7.82 3.92 -6.01
C ASN A 82 8.87 3.81 -4.90
N LYS A 83 8.45 3.95 -3.63
CA LYS A 83 9.36 3.78 -2.47
C LYS A 83 9.93 2.38 -2.43
N ARG A 84 9.09 1.35 -2.60
CA ARG A 84 9.54 -0.05 -2.63
C ARG A 84 10.53 -0.28 -3.79
N ALA A 85 10.22 0.20 -4.99
CA ALA A 85 11.12 0.07 -6.14
C ALA A 85 12.49 0.74 -5.92
N ILE A 86 12.51 1.93 -5.32
CA ILE A 86 13.76 2.63 -4.99
C ILE A 86 14.57 1.86 -3.92
N GLN A 87 13.90 1.35 -2.88
CA GLN A 87 14.55 0.55 -1.85
C GLN A 87 15.15 -0.73 -2.42
N ASP A 88 14.40 -1.45 -3.25
CA ASP A 88 14.86 -2.66 -3.92
C ASP A 88 16.07 -2.38 -4.82
N PHE A 89 16.06 -1.25 -5.54
CA PHE A 89 17.20 -0.83 -6.37
C PHE A 89 18.44 -0.51 -5.53
N LYS A 90 18.29 0.30 -4.47
CA LYS A 90 19.41 0.67 -3.58
C LYS A 90 20.01 -0.56 -2.90
N SER A 91 19.16 -1.46 -2.41
CA SER A 91 19.63 -2.69 -1.76
C SER A 91 20.46 -3.57 -2.71
N ARG A 92 20.06 -3.69 -3.98
CA ARG A 92 20.85 -4.41 -5.00
C ARG A 92 22.20 -3.75 -5.24
N GLN A 93 22.22 -2.43 -5.37
CA GLN A 93 23.47 -1.67 -5.57
C GLN A 93 24.43 -1.83 -4.38
N GLU A 94 23.93 -1.78 -3.15
CA GLU A 94 24.72 -1.99 -1.93
C GLU A 94 25.29 -3.42 -1.86
N MET A 95 24.51 -4.44 -2.23
CA MET A 95 24.98 -5.84 -2.28
C MET A 95 26.09 -6.03 -3.32
N GLU A 96 25.93 -5.46 -4.52
CA GLU A 96 26.96 -5.51 -5.57
C GLU A 96 28.25 -4.82 -5.14
N GLN A 97 28.15 -3.64 -4.51
CA GLN A 97 29.30 -2.93 -3.99
C GLN A 97 30.00 -3.71 -2.87
N ALA A 98 29.25 -4.32 -1.96
CA ALA A 98 29.79 -5.14 -0.88
C ALA A 98 30.50 -6.39 -1.43
N ALA A 99 29.91 -7.07 -2.42
CA ALA A 99 30.52 -8.21 -3.08
C ALA A 99 31.82 -7.82 -3.80
N GLY A 100 31.83 -6.73 -4.57
CA GLY A 100 33.04 -6.25 -5.25
C GLY A 100 34.10 -5.70 -4.28
N ALA A 101 33.72 -5.22 -3.10
CA ALA A 101 34.67 -4.86 -2.04
C ALA A 101 35.27 -6.10 -1.38
N GLN A 102 34.47 -7.13 -1.15
CA GLN A 102 34.92 -8.42 -0.60
C GLN A 102 35.87 -9.14 -1.56
N GLU A 103 35.54 -9.19 -2.86
CA GLU A 103 36.41 -9.78 -3.88
C GLU A 103 37.77 -9.07 -3.96
N ARG A 104 37.78 -7.73 -3.98
CA ARG A 104 39.02 -6.94 -3.95
C ARG A 104 39.84 -7.15 -2.66
N ARG A 105 39.19 -7.44 -1.54
CA ARG A 105 39.90 -7.79 -0.28
C ARG A 105 40.52 -9.18 -0.37
N LEU A 106 39.78 -10.17 -0.86
CA LEU A 106 40.27 -11.54 -1.03
C LEU A 106 41.41 -11.63 -2.04
N ALA A 107 41.35 -10.88 -3.15
CA ALA A 107 42.42 -10.79 -4.13
C ALA A 107 43.70 -10.10 -3.63
N ARG A 108 43.65 -9.45 -2.46
CA ARG A 108 44.79 -8.76 -1.83
C ARG A 108 45.29 -9.48 -0.56
N ALA A 109 44.71 -10.63 -0.21
CA ALA A 109 45.19 -11.42 0.91
C ALA A 109 46.48 -12.17 0.50
N PRO A 110 47.51 -12.21 1.37
CA PRO A 110 48.79 -12.87 1.08
C PRO A 110 48.69 -14.40 1.03
#